data_AF-A0A349N595-F1
#
_entry.id   AF-A0A349N595-F1
#
_cell.length_a   1.000
_cell.length_b   1.000
_cell.length_c   1.000
_cell.angle_alpha   90.00
_cell.angle_beta   90.00
_cell.angle_gamma   90.00
#
_symmetry.space_group_name_H-M   'P 1'
#
loop_
_entity.id
_entity.type
_entity.pdbx_description
1 polymer ?
#
loop_
_entity_poly.entity_id
_entity_poly.type
_entity_poly.pdbx_seq_one_letter_code
_entity_poly.pdbx_strand_id
1 'polypeptide(L)' 'MSHPAPLKLYGFGPSRSFRALWALEEAGLDFEHIETVLRKDGSLPNSAKHPSYLALNAQGKVPTLVDGDKV' A
#
# COMPACT_ATOMS: atom_id res chain seq x y z
N MET A 1 -10.19 7.85 15.58
CA MET A 1 -9.16 8.81 16.03
C MET A 1 -8.65 9.53 14.80
N SER A 2 -8.66 10.88 14.77
CA SER A 2 -8.21 11.63 13.59
C SER A 2 -6.69 11.48 13.43
N HIS A 3 -6.24 10.92 12.31
CA HIS A 3 -4.83 10.90 11.92
C HIS A 3 -4.46 12.24 11.25
N PRO A 4 -3.25 12.76 11.50
CA PRO A 4 -2.82 14.06 10.97
C PRO A 4 -2.69 14.07 9.43
N ALA A 5 -2.52 12.90 8.81
CA ALA A 5 -2.56 12.69 7.36
C ALA A 5 -3.33 11.40 7.07
N PRO A 6 -3.99 11.27 5.89
CA PRO A 6 -4.71 10.05 5.56
C PRO A 6 -3.77 8.86 5.45
N LEU A 7 -4.12 7.75 6.12
CA LEU A 7 -3.41 6.48 5.98
C LEU A 7 -3.46 6.01 4.53
N LYS A 8 -2.37 5.40 4.04
CA LYS A 8 -2.34 4.84 2.68
C LYS A 8 -1.98 3.38 2.71
N LEU A 9 -2.81 2.53 2.13
CA LEU A 9 -2.52 1.13 1.92
C LEU A 9 -2.15 0.91 0.46
N TYR A 10 -0.88 0.61 0.18
CA TYR A 10 -0.47 0.14 -1.12
C TYR A 10 -0.66 -1.37 -1.20
N GLY A 11 -1.53 -1.85 -2.09
CA GLY A 11 -1.99 -3.23 -2.06
C GLY A 11 -2.41 -3.80 -3.40
N PHE A 12 -2.40 -5.14 -3.48
CA PHE A 12 -2.99 -5.89 -4.58
C PHE A 12 -4.04 -6.84 -4.02
N GLY A 13 -5.30 -6.72 -4.46
CA GLY A 13 -6.43 -7.50 -3.95
C GLY A 13 -6.14 -9.00 -3.78
N PRO A 14 -5.69 -9.73 -4.83
CA PRO A 14 -5.40 -11.16 -4.74
C PRO A 14 -3.99 -11.41 -4.16
N SER A 15 -3.72 -10.87 -2.98
CA SER A 15 -2.45 -11.05 -2.27
C SER A 15 -2.65 -10.97 -0.76
N ARG A 16 -1.54 -10.94 0.00
CA ARG A 16 -1.56 -10.75 1.46
C ARG A 16 -2.11 -9.38 1.87
N SER A 17 -2.26 -8.43 0.93
CA SER A 17 -2.86 -7.12 1.18
C SER A 17 -4.29 -7.19 1.72
N PHE A 18 -5.04 -8.24 1.38
CA PHE A 18 -6.42 -8.41 1.88
C PHE A 18 -6.50 -8.39 3.41
N ARG A 19 -5.51 -8.94 4.12
CA ARG A 19 -5.50 -8.96 5.60
C ARG A 19 -5.34 -7.56 6.18
N ALA A 20 -4.49 -6.73 5.59
CA ALA A 20 -4.29 -5.35 6.02
C ALA A 20 -5.50 -4.49 5.68
N LEU A 21 -6.08 -4.68 4.49
CA LEU A 21 -7.32 -4.02 4.08
C LEU A 21 -8.44 -4.32 5.09
N TRP A 22 -8.68 -5.60 5.39
CA TRP A 22 -9.69 -6.01 6.36
C TRP A 22 -9.44 -5.41 7.75
N ALA A 23 -8.20 -5.45 8.24
CA ALA A 23 -7.88 -4.89 9.55
C ALA A 23 -8.13 -3.37 9.64
N LEU A 24 -7.87 -2.62 8.57
CA LEU A 24 -8.13 -1.18 8.51
C LEU A 24 -9.63 -0.86 8.51
N GLU A 25 -10.41 -1.63 7.73
CA GLU A 25 -11.87 -1.52 7.69
C GLU A 25 -12.51 -1.82 9.06
N GLU A 26 -12.13 -2.94 9.69
CA GLU A 26 -12.64 -3.32 11.02
C GLU A 26 -12.23 -2.35 12.13
N ALA A 27 -11.07 -1.69 11.97
CA ALA A 27 -10.63 -0.66 12.89
C ALA A 27 -11.39 0.67 12.72
N GLY A 28 -12.23 0.81 11.68
CA GLY A 28 -12.95 2.04 11.37
C GLY A 28 -12.01 3.22 11.09
N LEU A 29 -10.87 2.95 10.47
CA LEU A 29 -9.87 3.97 10.11
C LEU A 29 -10.15 4.49 8.72
N ASP A 30 -10.00 5.81 8.51
CA ASP A 30 -10.00 6.39 7.18
C ASP A 30 -8.64 6.14 6.51
N PHE A 31 -8.66 5.50 5.33
CA PHE A 31 -7.46 5.24 4.55
C PHE A 31 -7.72 5.29 3.03
N GLU A 32 -6.68 5.55 2.27
CA GLU A 32 -6.65 5.46 0.81
C GLU A 32 -6.06 4.10 0.40
N HIS A 33 -6.80 3.30 -0.36
CA HIS A 33 -6.26 2.08 -0.97
C HIS A 33 -5.68 2.38 -2.35
N ILE A 34 -4.37 2.23 -2.50
CA ILE A 34 -3.64 2.49 -3.73
C ILE A 34 -3.28 1.14 -4.36
N GLU A 35 -3.87 0.86 -5.51
CA GLU A 35 -3.56 -0.37 -6.23
C GLU A 35 -2.07 -0.42 -6.62
N THR A 36 -1.40 -1.49 -6.21
CA THR A 36 -0.01 -1.75 -6.56
C THR A 36 0.11 -3.17 -7.11
N VAL A 37 0.20 -3.30 -8.43
CA VAL A 37 0.16 -4.60 -9.10
C VAL A 37 1.44 -5.39 -8.91
N LEU A 38 1.27 -6.68 -8.62
CA LEU A 38 2.36 -7.65 -8.60
C LEU A 38 2.58 -8.25 -10.00
N ARG A 39 3.77 -8.82 -10.22
CA ARG A 39 4.13 -9.59 -11.44
C ARG A 39 4.18 -8.77 -12.74
N LYS A 40 4.19 -7.44 -12.66
CA LYS A 40 4.52 -6.54 -13.76
C LYS A 40 5.94 -6.02 -13.60
N ASP A 41 6.56 -5.59 -14.69
CA ASP A 41 7.86 -4.91 -14.66
C ASP A 41 7.72 -3.46 -14.17
N GLY A 42 8.83 -2.74 -14.07
CA GLY A 42 8.86 -1.36 -13.58
C GLY A 42 8.39 -0.30 -14.57
N SER A 43 7.88 -0.67 -15.76
CA SER A 43 7.37 0.30 -16.76
C SER A 43 5.96 0.82 -16.42
N LEU A 44 5.18 0.06 -15.65
CA LEU A 44 3.85 0.48 -15.21
C LEU A 44 3.95 1.33 -13.93
N PRO A 45 3.33 2.51 -13.88
CA PRO A 45 3.38 3.40 -12.72
C PRO A 45 2.92 2.77 -11.40
N ASN A 46 1.96 1.84 -11.46
CA ASN A 46 1.41 1.14 -10.30
C ASN A 46 2.10 -0.22 -10.02
N SER A 47 3.22 -0.52 -10.67
CA SER A 47 3.94 -1.77 -10.42
C SER A 47 4.70 -1.75 -9.10
N ALA A 48 4.70 -2.86 -8.37
CA ALA A 48 5.56 -3.03 -7.19
C ALA A 48 7.07 -3.00 -7.53
N LYS A 49 7.44 -3.04 -8.82
CA LYS A 49 8.81 -2.87 -9.31
C LYS A 49 9.08 -1.47 -9.87
N HIS A 50 8.10 -0.58 -9.90
CA HIS A 50 8.28 0.78 -10.37
C HIS A 50 9.23 1.55 -9.44
N PRO A 51 10.16 2.37 -9.93
CA PRO A 51 11.12 3.10 -9.09
C PRO A 51 10.48 3.93 -7.97
N SER A 52 9.32 4.55 -8.23
CA SER A 52 8.61 5.32 -7.19
C SER A 52 8.09 4.43 -6.05
N TYR A 53 7.65 3.20 -6.34
CA TYR A 53 7.22 2.26 -5.31
C TYR A 53 8.42 1.65 -4.57
N LEU A 54 9.51 1.37 -5.28
CA LEU A 54 10.74 0.86 -4.66
C LEU A 54 11.41 1.88 -3.75
N ALA A 55 11.27 3.18 -4.03
CA ALA A 55 11.70 4.25 -3.13
C ALA A 55 10.92 4.25 -1.80
N LEU A 56 9.66 3.79 -1.82
CA LEU A 56 8.82 3.61 -0.63
C LEU A 56 9.15 2.29 0.09
N ASN A 57 9.17 1.17 -0.63
CA ASN A 57 9.48 -0.15 -0.12
C ASN A 57 10.45 -0.88 -1.05
N ALA A 58 11.74 -0.85 -0.70
CA ALA A 58 12.81 -1.45 -1.49
C ALA A 58 12.65 -2.97 -1.73
N GLN A 59 11.83 -3.66 -0.95
CA GLN A 59 11.55 -5.09 -1.18
C GLN A 59 10.60 -5.32 -2.36
N GLY A 60 9.87 -4.30 -2.84
CA GLY A 60 8.87 -4.42 -3.90
C GLY A 60 7.73 -5.37 -3.54
N LYS A 61 7.32 -5.38 -2.27
CA LYS A 61 6.28 -6.26 -1.73
C LYS A 61 5.06 -5.46 -1.28
N VAL A 62 3.90 -6.09 -1.35
CA VAL A 62 2.63 -5.59 -0.79
C VAL A 62 2.13 -6.57 0.29
N PRO A 63 1.35 -6.09 1.29
CA PRO A 63 0.97 -4.69 1.51
C PRO A 63 2.12 -3.82 2.03
N THR A 64 2.04 -2.51 1.78
CA THR A 64 2.81 -1.46 2.46
C THR A 64 1.82 -0.44 3.02
N LEU A 65 1.87 -0.17 4.32
CA LEU A 65 1.04 0.84 4.98
C LEU A 65 1.88 2.09 5.19
N VAL A 66 1.34 3.26 4.86
CA VAL A 66 1.96 4.54 5.15
C VAL A 66 1.11 5.30 6.16
N ASP A 67 1.74 5.72 7.25
CA ASP A 67 1.17 6.56 8.30
C ASP A 67 2.03 7.81 8.47
N GLY A 68 1.62 8.91 7.85
CA GLY A 68 2.41 10.14 7.80
C GLY A 68 3.76 9.91 7.11
N ASP A 69 4.84 9.94 7.89
CA ASP A 69 6.22 9.73 7.46
C ASP A 69 6.74 8.30 7.69
N LYS A 70 5.90 7.39 8.21
CA LYS A 70 6.26 6.01 8.54
C LYS A 70 5.77 5.03 7.50
N VAL A 71 6.56 3.97 7.28
CA VAL A 71 6.34 2.86 6.36
C VAL A 71 6.61 1.53 7.07
#